data_AF-A0A2T7TIW9-F1
#
_entry.id   AF-A0A2T7TIW9-F1
#
_cell.length_a   1.000
_cell.length_b   1.000
_cell.length_c   1.000
_cell.angle_alpha   90.00
_cell.angle_beta   90.00
_cell.angle_gamma   90.00
#
_symmetry.space_group_name_H-M   'P 1'
#
loop_
_entity.id
_entity.type
_entity.pdbx_description
1 polymer ?
#
loop_
_entity_poly.entity_id
_entity_poly.type
_entity_poly.pdbx_seq_one_letter_code
_entity_poly.pdbx_strand_id
1 'polypeptide(L)'
;MQTKGTRRLITGGIALVATIFVLPTPLFEVFNGTAEGVTMVLFVLGAALLAGGLVLVVTGLRLRSRDLGTPRSYDTRQPTTQDDDRPIDSHSMPTAARQGQIGGPL
;
A
#
# COMPACT_ATOMS: atom_id res chain seq x y z
N MET A 1 -6.14 11.68 0.82
CA MET A 1 -5.76 11.19 -0.53
C MET A 1 -4.82 9.99 -0.39
N GLN A 2 -5.18 8.79 -0.88
CA GLN A 2 -4.24 7.64 -0.86
C GLN A 2 -3.07 7.91 -1.81
N THR A 3 -1.84 7.91 -1.30
CA THR A 3 -0.63 8.06 -2.12
C THR A 3 -0.47 6.84 -3.03
N LYS A 4 0.04 7.04 -4.26
CA LYS A 4 0.21 6.00 -5.29
C LYS A 4 1.02 4.78 -4.78
N GLY A 5 1.93 4.99 -3.81
CA GLY A 5 2.69 3.92 -3.16
C GLY A 5 1.84 3.00 -2.28
N THR A 6 0.88 3.53 -1.53
CA THR A 6 0.00 2.75 -0.65
C THR A 6 -0.88 1.78 -1.44
N ARG A 7 -1.37 2.19 -2.62
CA ARG A 7 -2.15 1.30 -3.51
C ARG A 7 -1.32 0.10 -3.98
N ARG A 8 -0.06 0.33 -4.38
CA ARG A 8 0.84 -0.76 -4.82
C ARG A 8 1.14 -1.75 -3.70
N LEU A 9 1.30 -1.27 -2.47
CA LEU A 9 1.47 -2.12 -1.29
C LEU A 9 0.25 -2.99 -1.02
N ILE A 10 -0.96 -2.42 -1.08
CA ILE A 10 -2.21 -3.18 -0.88
C ILE A 10 -2.38 -4.23 -1.96
N THR A 11 -2.28 -3.85 -3.24
CA THR A 11 -2.43 -4.78 -4.36
C THR A 11 -1.37 -5.88 -4.33
N GLY A 12 -0.11 -5.51 -4.08
CA GLY A 12 0.99 -6.48 -3.95
C GLY A 12 0.80 -7.42 -2.76
N GLY A 13 0.33 -6.92 -1.62
CA GLY A 13 0.03 -7.73 -0.45
C GLY A 13 -1.09 -8.74 -0.70
N ILE A 14 -2.17 -8.34 -1.36
CA ILE A 14 -3.26 -9.26 -1.74
C ILE A 14 -2.75 -10.36 -2.68
N ALA A 15 -1.93 -10.00 -3.68
CA ALA A 15 -1.34 -10.97 -4.60
C ALA A 15 -0.42 -11.99 -3.88
N LEU A 16 0.33 -11.54 -2.86
CA LEU A 16 1.15 -12.41 -2.02
C LEU A 16 0.31 -13.35 -1.14
N VAL A 17 -0.81 -12.87 -0.59
CA VAL A 17 -1.72 -13.74 0.18
C VAL A 17 -2.35 -14.78 -0.74
N ALA A 18 -2.82 -14.39 -1.92
CA ALA A 18 -3.41 -15.31 -2.90
C ALA A 18 -2.43 -16.44 -3.30
N THR A 19 -1.13 -16.14 -3.37
CA THR A 19 -0.13 -17.16 -3.69
C THR A 19 0.07 -18.22 -2.62
N ILE A 20 -0.14 -17.89 -1.35
CA ILE A 20 -0.10 -18.87 -0.26
C ILE A 20 -1.18 -19.94 -0.43
N PHE A 21 -2.31 -19.61 -1.05
CA PHE A 21 -3.41 -20.56 -1.29
C PHE A 21 -3.30 -21.27 -2.63
N VAL A 22 -2.84 -20.58 -3.68
CA VAL A 22 -2.84 -21.12 -5.05
C VAL A 22 -1.60 -21.95 -5.35
N LEU A 23 -0.43 -21.58 -4.81
CA LEU A 23 0.85 -22.15 -5.22
C LEU A 23 1.25 -23.49 -4.56
N PRO A 24 0.93 -23.80 -3.29
CA PRO A 24 1.51 -24.97 -2.62
C PRO A 24 1.26 -26.30 -3.35
N THR A 25 0.00 -26.60 -3.64
CA THR A 25 -0.41 -27.85 -4.29
C THR A 25 0.21 -28.03 -5.68
N PRO A 26 0.06 -27.08 -6.62
CA PRO A 26 0.68 -27.21 -7.94
C PRO A 26 2.21 -27.21 -7.88
N LEU A 27 2.82 -26.52 -6.91
CA LEU A 27 4.27 -26.56 -6.74
C LEU A 27 4.76 -27.96 -6.33
N PHE A 28 4.08 -28.62 -5.38
CA PHE A 28 4.40 -30.00 -5.01
C PHE A 28 4.21 -30.98 -6.18
N GLU A 29 3.12 -30.86 -6.94
CA GLU A 29 2.87 -31.74 -8.09
C GLU A 29 3.91 -31.56 -9.21
N VAL A 30 4.33 -30.32 -9.49
CA VAL A 30 5.39 -30.04 -10.47
C VAL A 30 6.74 -30.60 -9.99
N PHE A 31 7.07 -30.44 -8.70
CA PHE A 31 8.31 -31.01 -8.14
C PHE A 31 8.34 -32.54 -8.15
N ASN A 32 7.19 -33.18 -7.93
CA ASN A 32 7.05 -34.64 -7.95
C ASN A 32 6.92 -35.21 -9.38
N GLY A 33 6.83 -34.36 -10.40
CA GLY A 33 6.65 -34.78 -11.79
C GLY A 33 5.27 -35.38 -12.09
N THR A 34 4.29 -35.16 -11.22
CA THR A 34 2.90 -35.66 -11.37
C THR A 34 1.96 -34.60 -11.91
N ALA A 35 2.48 -33.41 -12.26
CA ALA A 35 1.66 -32.30 -12.71
C ALA A 35 0.97 -32.61 -14.04
N GLU A 36 -0.36 -32.53 -14.03
CA GLU A 36 -1.19 -32.58 -15.21
C GLU A 36 -1.42 -31.17 -15.78
N GLY A 37 -2.09 -31.07 -16.93
CA GLY A 37 -2.27 -29.80 -17.64
C GLY A 37 -2.89 -28.69 -16.77
N VAL A 38 -3.91 -29.01 -15.97
CA VAL A 38 -4.55 -28.03 -15.08
C VAL A 38 -3.60 -27.55 -13.98
N THR A 39 -2.85 -28.46 -13.36
CA THR A 39 -1.90 -28.08 -12.32
C THR A 39 -0.74 -27.26 -12.87
N MET A 40 -0.31 -27.51 -14.10
CA MET A 40 0.70 -26.70 -14.78
C MET A 40 0.22 -25.25 -14.96
N VAL A 41 -1.04 -25.06 -15.36
CA VAL A 41 -1.63 -23.71 -15.51
C VAL A 41 -1.71 -22.99 -14.15
N LEU A 42 -2.16 -23.69 -13.11
CA LEU A 42 -2.23 -23.15 -11.75
C LEU A 42 -0.84 -22.79 -11.21
N PHE A 43 0.17 -23.61 -11.51
CA PHE A 43 1.56 -23.32 -11.16
C PHE A 43 2.05 -22.02 -11.82
N VAL A 44 1.86 -21.89 -13.13
CA VAL A 44 2.27 -20.68 -13.88
C VAL A 44 1.53 -19.45 -13.38
N LEU A 45 0.23 -19.57 -13.13
CA LEU A 45 -0.59 -18.48 -12.57
C LEU A 45 -0.08 -18.06 -11.19
N GLY A 46 0.15 -19.03 -10.30
CA GLY A 46 0.70 -18.78 -8.97
C GLY A 46 2.09 -18.13 -9.05
N ALA A 47 2.97 -18.61 -9.92
CA ALA A 47 4.30 -18.03 -10.10
C ALA A 47 4.24 -16.59 -10.59
N ALA A 48 3.32 -16.28 -11.51
CA ALA A 48 3.08 -14.92 -11.99
C ALA A 48 2.53 -14.00 -10.89
N LEU A 49 1.59 -14.48 -10.07
CA LEU A 49 1.08 -13.76 -8.90
C LEU A 49 2.21 -13.48 -7.88
N LEU A 50 3.11 -14.44 -7.67
CA LEU A 50 4.20 -14.31 -6.70
C LEU A 50 5.20 -13.26 -7.16
N ALA A 51 5.65 -13.37 -8.41
CA ALA A 51 6.58 -12.42 -9.01
C ALA A 51 5.97 -11.01 -9.08
N GLY A 52 4.73 -10.89 -9.57
CA GLY A 52 4.03 -9.61 -9.66
C GLY A 52 3.76 -8.99 -8.29
N GLY A 53 3.34 -9.79 -7.31
CA GLY A 53 3.13 -9.37 -5.93
C GLY A 53 4.40 -8.82 -5.29
N LEU A 54 5.52 -9.54 -5.41
CA LEU A 54 6.83 -9.10 -4.94
C LEU A 54 7.25 -7.76 -5.57
N VAL A 55 7.15 -7.63 -6.89
CA VAL A 55 7.51 -6.40 -7.60
C VAL A 55 6.66 -5.21 -7.12
N LEU A 56 5.36 -5.40 -6.95
CA LEU A 56 4.46 -4.35 -6.46
C LEU A 56 4.80 -3.94 -5.02
N VAL A 57 5.07 -4.90 -4.15
CA VAL A 57 5.45 -4.63 -2.76
C VAL A 57 6.79 -3.89 -2.70
N VAL A 58 7.83 -4.39 -3.37
CA VAL A 58 9.17 -3.77 -3.37
C VAL A 58 9.12 -2.35 -3.94
N THR A 59 8.43 -2.15 -5.07
CA THR A 59 8.31 -0.80 -5.67
C THR A 59 7.46 0.13 -4.81
N GLY A 60 6.41 -0.38 -4.16
CA GLY A 60 5.59 0.36 -3.20
C GLY A 60 6.38 0.82 -1.97
N LEU A 61 7.18 -0.09 -1.38
CA LEU A 61 8.08 0.21 -0.27
C LEU A 61 9.13 1.23 -0.67
N ARG A 62 9.75 1.09 -1.84
CA ARG A 62 10.78 2.03 -2.32
C ARG A 62 10.22 3.43 -2.51
N LEU A 63 9.02 3.57 -3.10
CA LEU A 63 8.35 4.86 -3.26
C LEU A 63 7.99 5.47 -1.91
N ARG A 64 7.46 4.67 -0.98
CA ARG A 64 7.09 5.15 0.36
C ARG A 64 8.30 5.52 1.21
N SER A 65 9.40 4.78 1.08
CA SER A 65 10.68 5.11 1.73
C SER A 65 11.25 6.42 1.20
N ARG A 66 11.20 6.66 -0.12
CA ARG A 66 11.60 7.95 -0.69
C ARG A 66 10.74 9.09 -0.15
N ASP A 67 9.43 8.92 -0.12
CA ASP A 67 8.49 9.92 0.40
C ASP A 67 8.80 10.28 1.86
N LEU A 68 9.00 9.28 2.72
CA LEU A 68 9.36 9.47 4.14
C LEU A 68 10.75 10.06 4.36
N GLY A 69 11.70 9.79 3.47
CA GLY A 69 13.07 10.31 3.54
C GLY A 69 13.22 11.74 3.02
N THR A 70 12.19 12.28 2.35
CA THR A 70 12.23 13.66 1.86
C THR A 70 12.03 14.61 3.04
N PRO A 71 12.97 15.53 3.34
CA PRO A 71 12.78 16.51 4.39
C PRO A 71 11.55 17.37 4.06
N ARG A 72 10.58 17.40 4.96
CA ARG A 72 9.38 18.23 4.84
C ARG A 72 9.76 19.70 5.03
N SER A 73 10.16 20.34 3.93
CA SER A 73 10.33 21.80 3.86
C SER A 73 8.96 22.49 3.69
N TYR A 74 8.86 23.77 4.06
CA TYR A 74 7.66 24.58 3.86
C TYR A 74 7.16 24.55 2.40
N ASP A 75 8.07 24.46 1.43
CA ASP A 75 7.75 24.37 -0.01
C ASP A 75 7.18 23.00 -0.43
N THR A 76 7.50 21.95 0.31
CA THR A 76 7.06 20.55 0.05
C THR A 76 5.92 20.10 0.97
N ARG A 77 5.42 21.00 1.83
CA ARG A 77 4.33 20.68 2.75
C ARG A 77 3.09 20.40 1.92
N GLN A 78 2.52 19.21 2.08
CA GLN A 78 1.12 18.97 1.68
C GLN A 78 0.30 20.12 2.29
N PRO A 79 -0.48 20.90 1.52
CA PRO A 79 -1.28 21.98 2.09
C PRO A 79 -2.20 21.35 3.12
N THR A 80 -1.87 21.53 4.40
CA THR A 80 -2.59 20.94 5.54
C THR A 80 -3.91 21.66 5.79
N THR A 81 -4.20 22.69 5.01
CA THR A 81 -5.30 23.61 5.21
C THR A 81 -5.62 24.15 3.82
N GLN A 82 -6.84 23.91 3.33
CA GLN A 82 -7.39 24.68 2.23
C GLN A 82 -7.47 26.14 2.71
N ASP A 83 -7.18 27.14 1.89
CA ASP A 83 -7.26 28.55 2.33
C ASP A 83 -8.67 28.91 2.85
N ASP A 84 -9.69 28.15 2.43
CA ASP A 84 -11.08 28.23 2.91
C ASP A 84 -11.25 27.86 4.40
N ASP A 85 -10.33 27.06 4.97
CA ASP A 85 -10.32 26.68 6.39
C ASP A 85 -9.49 27.65 7.26
N ARG A 86 -8.92 28.69 6.64
CA ARG A 86 -8.17 29.71 7.38
C ARG A 86 -9.17 30.61 8.10
N PRO A 87 -9.10 30.70 9.44
CA PRO A 87 -9.96 31.62 10.15
C PRO A 87 -9.75 33.06 9.67
N ILE A 88 -10.84 33.81 9.53
CA ILE A 88 -10.84 35.23 9.14
C ILE A 88 -10.07 36.07 10.17
N ASP A 89 -10.04 35.62 11.43
CA ASP A 89 -9.30 36.25 12.52
C ASP A 89 -7.97 35.53 12.79
N SER A 90 -6.87 36.27 12.68
CA SER A 90 -5.48 35.83 12.90
C SER A 90 -5.20 35.27 14.30
N HIS A 91 -6.08 35.50 15.28
CA HIS A 91 -5.93 34.96 16.64
C HIS A 91 -6.76 33.70 16.90
N SER A 92 -7.61 33.28 15.95
CA SER A 92 -8.45 32.10 16.14
C SER A 92 -7.78 30.84 15.60
N MET A 93 -7.91 29.74 16.35
CA MET A 93 -7.29 28.47 15.96
C MET A 93 -7.94 27.92 14.68
N PRO A 94 -7.14 27.42 13.71
CA PRO A 94 -7.65 26.76 12.52
C PRO A 94 -8.56 25.59 12.89
N THR A 95 -9.66 25.41 12.16
CA THR A 95 -10.64 24.33 12.40
C THR A 95 -9.98 22.94 12.37
N ALA A 96 -8.95 22.75 11.54
CA ALA A 96 -8.15 21.53 11.49
C ALA A 96 -7.42 21.20 12.82
N ALA A 97 -7.07 22.21 13.64
CA ALA A 97 -6.48 22.00 14.96
C ALA A 97 -7.54 21.59 16.01
N ARG A 98 -8.82 21.91 15.79
CA ARG A 98 -9.91 21.50 16.69
C ARG A 98 -10.27 20.01 16.57
N GLN A 99 -10.05 19.41 15.40
CA GLN A 99 -10.40 18.01 15.15
C GLN A 99 -9.55 17.01 15.95
N GLY A 100 -8.34 17.41 16.40
CA GLY A 100 -7.50 16.61 17.31
C GLY A 100 -7.92 16.65 18.79
N GLN A 101 -8.86 17.53 19.16
CA GLN A 101 -9.28 17.76 20.55
C GLN A 101 -10.63 17.11 20.89
N ILE A 102 -11.33 16.51 19.91
CA ILE A 102 -12.59 15.75 20.13
C ILE A 102 -12.26 14.31 20.54
N GLY A 103 -11.34 14.16 21.49
CA GLY A 103 -10.75 12.90 21.91
C GLY A 103 -10.37 12.92 23.40
N GLY A 104 -11.32 13.24 24.27
CA GLY A 104 -11.33 12.81 25.67
C GLY A 104 -11.64 13.89 26.72
N PRO A 105 -12.06 13.51 27.95
CA PRO A 105 -12.80 12.33 28.38
C PRO A 105 -14.30 12.64 28.58
N LEU A 106 -15.09 11.57 28.76
CA LEU A 106 -16.51 11.47 29.17
C LEU A 106 -17.24 12.76 29.61
#